data_AF-A0A1F6DEM9-F1
#
_entry.id   AF-A0A1F6DEM9-F1
#
_cell.length_a   1.000
_cell.length_b   1.000
_cell.length_c   1.000
_cell.angle_alpha   90.00
_cell.angle_beta   90.00
_cell.angle_gamma   90.00
#
_symmetry.space_group_name_H-M   'P 1'
#
loop_
_entity.id
_entity.type
_entity.pdbx_description
1 polymer ?
#
loop_
_entity_poly.entity_id
_entity_poly.type
_entity_poly.pdbx_seq_one_letter_code
_entity_poly.pdbx_strand_id
1 'polypeptide(L)'
;MTTIQIRIDEKTKRKARKVFHKMGLDVSSGIKLYLAQVAREDALPFFPGKPLKPTKRLKRIFEQAEAEWREGRMHGPFQNAKSLLKALHS
;
A
#
# COMPACT_ATOMS: atom_id res chain seq x y z
N MET A 1 -14.99 -3.96 28.79
CA MET A 1 -15.36 -3.57 27.40
C MET A 1 -15.28 -2.06 27.32
N THR A 2 -14.64 -1.52 26.30
CA THR A 2 -14.51 -0.07 26.11
C THR A 2 -15.31 0.35 24.89
N THR A 3 -16.01 1.48 24.99
CA THR A 3 -16.93 1.96 23.94
C THR A 3 -16.32 3.16 23.23
N ILE A 4 -16.44 3.20 21.90
CA ILE A 4 -16.06 4.35 21.08
C ILE A 4 -17.33 4.91 20.45
N GLN A 5 -17.55 6.22 20.62
CA GLN A 5 -18.62 6.94 19.92
C GLN A 5 -18.02 7.76 18.77
N ILE A 6 -18.50 7.51 17.55
CA ILE A 6 -18.00 8.16 16.33
C ILE A 6 -19.16 8.91 15.66
N ARG A 7 -19.00 10.21 15.42
CA ARG A 7 -19.93 11.01 14.61
C ARG A 7 -19.51 10.90 13.15
N ILE A 8 -20.43 10.45 12.30
CA ILE A 8 -20.27 10.36 10.84
C ILE A 8 -21.58 10.75 10.17
N ASP A 9 -21.52 11.16 8.90
CA ASP A 9 -22.72 11.42 8.13
C ASP A 9 -23.47 10.12 7.76
N GLU A 10 -24.79 10.24 7.62
CA GLU A 10 -25.65 9.09 7.34
C GLU A 10 -25.31 8.42 6.01
N LYS A 11 -24.95 9.20 4.99
CA LYS A 11 -24.66 8.68 3.65
C LYS A 11 -23.42 7.79 3.68
N THR A 12 -22.36 8.21 4.37
CA THR A 12 -21.15 7.42 4.59
C THR A 12 -21.45 6.16 5.39
N LYS A 13 -22.21 6.26 6.50
CA LYS A 13 -22.63 5.10 7.30
C LYS A 13 -23.37 4.06 6.46
N ARG A 14 -24.35 4.50 5.65
CA ARG A 14 -25.14 3.61 4.79
C ARG A 14 -24.29 2.95 3.71
N LYS A 15 -23.35 3.68 3.10
CA LYS A 15 -22.41 3.12 2.12
C LYS A 15 -21.49 2.07 2.75
N ALA A 16 -20.85 2.41 3.86
CA ALA A 16 -19.96 1.49 4.57
C ALA A 16 -20.70 0.21 4.99
N ARG A 17 -21.91 0.34 5.54
CA ARG A 17 -22.75 -0.82 5.89
C ARG A 17 -23.01 -1.74 4.71
N LYS A 18 -23.34 -1.19 3.53
CA LYS A 18 -23.56 -2.01 2.31
C LYS A 18 -22.30 -2.76 1.89
N VAL A 19 -21.13 -2.12 1.95
CA VAL A 19 -19.85 -2.75 1.60
C VAL A 19 -19.51 -3.87 2.56
N PHE A 20 -19.54 -3.61 3.87
CA PHE A 20 -19.25 -4.62 4.87
C PHE A 20 -20.25 -5.79 4.85
N HIS A 21 -21.53 -5.51 4.62
CA HIS A 21 -22.54 -6.57 4.56
C HIS A 21 -22.30 -7.56 3.40
N LYS A 22 -21.82 -7.08 2.24
CA LYS A 22 -21.39 -7.96 1.14
C LYS A 22 -20.23 -8.88 1.53
N MET A 23 -19.46 -8.51 2.54
CA MET A 23 -18.35 -9.30 3.10
C MET A 23 -18.78 -10.12 4.33
N GLY A 24 -20.07 -10.15 4.69
CA GLY A 24 -20.56 -10.83 5.90
C GLY A 24 -20.23 -10.12 7.21
N LEU A 25 -19.88 -8.82 7.17
CA LEU A 25 -19.47 -8.04 8.33
C LEU A 25 -20.48 -6.92 8.64
N ASP A 26 -20.59 -6.57 9.92
CA ASP A 26 -21.23 -5.33 10.35
C ASP A 26 -20.20 -4.18 10.43
N VAL A 27 -20.69 -2.94 10.59
CA VAL A 27 -19.83 -1.76 10.66
C VAL A 27 -18.89 -1.85 11.86
N SER A 28 -19.36 -2.34 13.00
CA SER A 28 -18.56 -2.48 14.22
C SER A 28 -17.38 -3.43 14.02
N SER A 29 -17.57 -4.55 13.33
CA SER A 29 -16.51 -5.49 12.99
C SER A 29 -15.52 -4.89 12.01
N GLY A 30 -15.99 -4.15 11.00
CA GLY A 30 -15.13 -3.40 10.10
C GLY A 30 -14.23 -2.38 10.83
N ILE A 31 -14.78 -1.61 11.77
CA ILE A 31 -14.00 -0.65 12.57
C ILE A 31 -13.01 -1.36 13.50
N LYS A 32 -13.39 -2.47 14.13
CA LYS A 32 -12.46 -3.28 14.95
C LYS A 32 -11.28 -3.79 14.12
N LEU A 33 -11.52 -4.28 12.90
CA LEU A 33 -10.46 -4.71 11.99
C LEU A 33 -9.51 -3.56 11.62
N TYR A 34 -10.07 -2.39 11.31
CA TYR A 34 -9.28 -1.19 11.03
C TYR A 34 -8.35 -0.83 12.20
N LEU A 35 -8.90 -0.76 13.42
CA LEU A 35 -8.12 -0.41 14.62
C LEU A 35 -7.07 -1.49 14.96
N ALA A 36 -7.40 -2.77 14.78
CA ALA A 36 -6.45 -3.86 14.97
C ALA A 36 -5.26 -3.76 14.00
N GLN A 37 -5.53 -3.39 12.74
CA GLN A 37 -4.49 -3.18 11.74
C GLN A 37 -3.60 -1.99 12.09
N VAL A 38 -4.18 -0.87 12.55
CA VAL A 38 -3.41 0.30 13.03
C VAL A 38 -2.49 -0.09 14.18
N ALA A 39 -3.00 -0.81 15.17
CA ALA A 39 -2.21 -1.24 16.33
C ALA A 39 -1.11 -2.25 15.95
N ARG A 40 -1.35 -3.11 14.95
CA ARG A 40 -0.39 -4.11 14.50
C ARG A 40 0.77 -3.51 13.70
N GLU A 41 0.50 -2.50 12.88
CA GLU A 41 1.49 -1.92 11.96
C GLU A 41 2.09 -0.60 12.45
N ASP A 42 1.60 -0.08 13.57
CA ASP A 42 1.95 1.24 14.11
C ASP A 42 1.85 2.35 13.04
N ALA A 43 0.88 2.20 12.14
CA ALA A 43 0.71 3.00 10.95
C ALA A 43 -0.74 2.99 10.49
N LEU A 44 -1.12 3.96 9.65
CA LEU A 44 -2.43 3.93 9.01
C LEU A 44 -2.44 2.87 7.90
N PRO A 45 -3.50 2.05 7.79
CA PRO A 45 -3.60 1.00 6.79
C PRO A 45 -3.98 1.53 5.39
N PHE A 46 -3.77 2.82 5.18
CA PHE A 46 -3.87 3.51 3.92
C PHE A 46 -3.00 4.77 3.98
N PHE A 47 -2.61 5.31 2.83
CA PHE A 47 -1.86 6.55 2.77
C PHE A 47 -2.80 7.77 2.87
N PRO A 48 -2.75 8.56 3.95
CA PRO A 48 -3.55 9.77 4.08
C PRO A 48 -2.94 10.89 3.22
N GLY A 49 -3.24 10.91 1.93
CA GLY A 49 -2.72 11.93 1.04
C GLY A 49 -3.09 11.73 -0.41
N LYS A 50 -2.60 12.63 -1.26
CA LYS A 50 -2.66 12.39 -2.71
C LYS A 50 -1.77 11.18 -3.01
N PRO A 51 -2.22 10.24 -3.85
CA PRO A 51 -1.36 9.15 -4.31
C PRO A 51 -0.02 9.72 -4.78
N LEU A 52 1.08 9.13 -4.32
CA LEU A 52 2.40 9.53 -4.75
C LEU A 52 2.48 9.40 -6.27
N LYS A 53 2.57 10.53 -6.96
CA LYS A 53 2.81 10.53 -8.40
C LYS A 53 4.31 10.40 -8.61
N PRO A 54 4.77 9.47 -9.46
CA PRO A 54 6.18 9.37 -9.79
C PRO A 54 6.71 10.72 -10.26
N THR A 55 7.81 11.18 -9.65
CA THR A 55 8.50 12.40 -10.09
C THR A 55 8.98 12.21 -11.52
N LYS A 56 9.23 13.31 -12.26
CA LYS A 56 9.80 13.24 -13.62
C LYS A 56 11.11 12.42 -13.64
N ARG A 57 11.93 12.55 -12.59
CA ARG A 57 13.15 11.76 -12.41
C ARG A 57 12.84 10.27 -12.29
N LEU A 58 11.91 9.90 -11.41
CA LEU A 58 11.56 8.49 -11.20
C LEU A 58 10.98 7.87 -12.48
N LYS A 59 10.17 8.61 -13.24
CA LYS A 59 9.66 8.14 -14.55
C LYS A 59 10.79 7.84 -15.53
N ARG A 60 11.76 8.73 -15.66
CA ARG A 60 12.93 8.53 -16.55
C ARG A 60 13.75 7.31 -16.14
N ILE A 61 13.93 7.07 -14.84
CA ILE A 61 14.64 5.88 -14.35
C ILE A 61 13.90 4.61 -14.77
N PHE A 62 12.57 4.56 -14.63
CA PHE A 62 11.78 3.42 -15.09
C PHE A 62 11.84 3.23 -16.62
N GLU A 63 11.75 4.31 -17.39
CA GLU A 63 11.87 4.27 -18.86
C GLU A 63 13.23 3.74 -19.30
N GLN A 64 14.32 4.16 -18.64
CA GLN A 64 15.68 3.67 -18.91
C GLN A 64 15.82 2.19 -18.55
N ALA A 65 15.34 1.78 -17.38
CA ALA A 65 15.38 0.38 -16.96
C ALA A 65 14.59 -0.53 -17.92
N GLU A 66 13.45 -0.08 -18.43
CA GLU A 66 12.69 -0.83 -19.46
C GLU A 66 13.44 -0.92 -20.79
N ALA A 67 14.12 0.15 -21.23
CA ALA A 67 14.90 0.14 -22.45
C ALA A 67 16.09 -0.81 -22.33
N GLU A 68 16.84 -0.75 -21.23
CA GLU A 68 17.94 -1.66 -20.93
C GLU A 68 17.47 -3.12 -20.88
N TRP A 69 16.30 -3.39 -20.27
CA TRP A 69 15.68 -4.72 -20.30
C TRP A 69 15.40 -5.19 -21.73
N ARG A 70 14.78 -4.36 -22.57
CA ARG A 70 14.44 -4.71 -23.97
C ARG A 70 15.68 -4.97 -24.82
N GLU A 71 16.77 -4.26 -24.54
CA GLU A 71 18.05 -4.43 -25.22
C GLU A 71 18.89 -5.57 -24.64
N GLY A 72 18.37 -6.29 -23.64
CA GLY A 72 19.08 -7.40 -22.98
C GLY A 72 20.24 -6.94 -22.10
N ARG A 73 20.35 -5.64 -21.81
CA ARG A 73 21.32 -5.03 -20.90
C ARG A 73 20.84 -5.17 -19.45
N MET A 74 20.77 -6.41 -19.01
CA MET A 74 20.36 -6.74 -17.65
C MET A 74 21.56 -6.71 -16.71
N HIS A 75 21.47 -5.95 -15.62
CA HIS A 75 22.32 -6.18 -14.45
C HIS A 75 21.84 -7.46 -13.76
N GLY A 76 22.35 -8.61 -14.21
CA GLY A 76 21.98 -9.94 -13.71
C GLY A 76 22.03 -11.02 -14.79
N PRO A 77 21.77 -12.30 -14.45
CA PRO A 77 21.23 -12.76 -13.17
C PRO A 77 22.27 -12.73 -12.03
N PHE A 78 21.80 -12.41 -10.83
CA PHE A 78 22.61 -12.50 -9.61
C PHE A 78 22.39 -13.86 -8.96
N GLN A 79 23.49 -14.57 -8.66
CA GLN A 79 23.42 -15.91 -8.06
C GLN A 79 23.09 -15.89 -6.56
N ASN A 80 23.30 -14.75 -5.89
CA ASN A 80 23.03 -14.58 -4.46
C ASN A 80 22.89 -13.10 -4.06
N ALA A 81 22.29 -12.85 -2.90
CA ALA A 81 22.09 -11.50 -2.36
C ALA A 81 23.40 -10.68 -2.25
N LYS A 82 24.53 -11.33 -1.95
CA LYS A 82 25.84 -10.65 -1.86
C LYS A 82 26.29 -10.09 -3.21
N SER A 83 26.11 -10.84 -4.30
CA SER A 83 26.45 -10.39 -5.65
C SER A 83 25.57 -9.23 -6.13
N LEU A 84 24.27 -9.25 -5.81
CA LEU A 84 23.34 -8.15 -6.05
C LEU A 84 23.75 -6.88 -5.29
N LEU A 85 23.97 -6.99 -3.98
CA LEU A 85 24.33 -5.82 -3.15
C LEU A 85 25.66 -5.19 -3.57
N LYS A 86 26.63 -5.99 -3.99
CA LYS A 86 27.91 -5.48 -4.53
C LYS A 86 27.69 -4.63 -5.79
N ALA A 87 26.81 -5.05 -6.69
CA ALA A 87 26.48 -4.33 -7.92
C ALA A 87 25.63 -3.07 -7.68
N LEU A 88 24.84 -3.04 -6.58
CA LEU A 88 24.03 -1.88 -6.22
C LEU A 88 24.86 -0.73 -5.61
N HIS A 89 25.99 -1.06 -4.98
CA HIS A 89 26.86 -0.12 -4.28
C HIS A 89 28.14 0.24 -5.06
N SER A 90 28.31 -0.28 -6.27
CA SER A 90 29.42 0.01 -7.19
C SER A 90 29.06 1.10 -8.17
#